data_AF-A0A7W8DJC9-F1
#
_entry.id   AF-A0A7W8DJC9-F1
#
_cell.length_a   1.000
_cell.length_b   1.000
_cell.length_c   1.000
_cell.angle_alpha   90.00
_cell.angle_beta   90.00
_cell.angle_gamma   90.00
#
_symmetry.space_group_name_H-M   'P 1'
#
loop_
_entity.id
_entity.type
_entity.pdbx_description
1 polymer ?
#
loop_
_entity_poly.entity_id
_entity_poly.type
_entity_poly.pdbx_seq_one_letter_code
_entity_poly.pdbx_strand_id
1 'polypeptide(L)'
;MKALLILLMSAGALLAQTPRPVTSATLDESEVRITYGELKRLVAATLPKETPEPPKPPPPPITAALLSALYDLNAKAGALTAEMQVENFDGGWHAIPLAGATMGATAVEPKDARLVVADGHICLITDKAGAQQVKLSFALAAPGQGTVLHLAPAPIAALTFNELPDGKNMRLQQGANTLSLSAPGKVALPSQGGEVTLSIEDSRKPVQPAAASGTDDAIISEATYNTEVVRDGSVLTEGAVLVRHDHTTRLELKLPESAKLLQCHVNGEPVRPVVKDAVRLEIPLDDPATDGAESEVKFSFTAMLPPLQTAEGELELALPQTPLFAKQIDWNVQLPTAYELSFSGNVDPVSEKTTATGLHLRKSLCRDQQPQARITYRKRSSN
;
A
#
# COMPACT_ATOMS: atom_id res chain seq x y z
N MET A 1 -30.59 -109.26 -45.27
CA MET A 1 -30.54 -110.74 -45.10
C MET A 1 -30.19 -111.02 -43.64
N LYS A 2 -30.83 -112.06 -43.05
CA LYS A 2 -30.69 -112.63 -41.68
C LYS A 2 -29.24 -112.61 -41.14
N ALA A 3 -28.93 -112.62 -39.84
CA ALA A 3 -29.48 -113.29 -38.65
C ALA A 3 -28.99 -112.52 -37.39
N LEU A 4 -29.72 -112.37 -36.28
CA LEU A 4 -30.09 -113.31 -35.21
C LEU A 4 -28.94 -114.11 -34.55
N LEU A 5 -28.76 -113.81 -33.24
CA LEU A 5 -28.32 -114.65 -32.10
C LEU A 5 -26.88 -115.22 -32.05
N ILE A 6 -26.16 -114.95 -30.96
CA ILE A 6 -26.03 -115.85 -29.79
C ILE A 6 -25.41 -115.12 -28.59
N LEU A 7 -25.98 -115.46 -27.44
CA LEU A 7 -25.72 -115.09 -26.05
C LEU A 7 -24.35 -115.58 -25.55
N LEU A 8 -23.70 -114.83 -24.66
CA LEU A 8 -22.98 -115.41 -23.51
C LEU A 8 -22.88 -114.38 -22.38
N MET A 9 -23.69 -114.61 -21.35
CA MET A 9 -23.65 -113.95 -20.06
C MET A 9 -22.37 -114.35 -19.31
N SER A 10 -21.56 -113.38 -18.92
CA SER A 10 -20.59 -113.54 -17.83
C SER A 10 -20.71 -112.34 -16.90
N ALA A 11 -21.27 -112.58 -15.72
CA ALA A 11 -21.33 -111.64 -14.62
C ALA A 11 -19.92 -111.35 -14.10
N GLY A 12 -19.37 -110.20 -14.49
CA GLY A 12 -18.18 -109.60 -13.88
C GLY A 12 -18.61 -108.38 -13.09
N ALA A 13 -18.35 -108.39 -11.79
CA ALA A 13 -18.72 -107.33 -10.86
C ALA A 13 -18.30 -105.93 -11.36
N LEU A 14 -19.26 -105.01 -11.46
CA LEU A 14 -19.01 -103.57 -11.52
C LEU A 14 -18.36 -103.17 -10.20
N LEU A 15 -17.03 -103.08 -10.16
CA LEU A 15 -16.37 -102.22 -9.19
C LEU A 15 -16.47 -100.79 -9.76
N ALA A 16 -17.37 -100.01 -9.18
CA ALA A 16 -17.34 -98.57 -9.29
C ALA A 16 -15.95 -98.09 -8.86
N GLN A 17 -15.13 -97.67 -9.83
CA GLN A 17 -13.89 -96.97 -9.53
C GLN A 17 -14.30 -95.59 -8.99
N THR A 18 -14.34 -95.47 -7.67
CA THR A 18 -14.32 -94.17 -7.01
C THR A 18 -13.07 -93.44 -7.47
N PRO A 19 -13.18 -92.19 -7.97
CA PRO A 19 -11.99 -91.42 -8.33
C PRO A 19 -11.15 -91.24 -7.07
N ARG A 20 -9.94 -91.81 -7.05
CA ARG A 20 -9.01 -91.61 -5.95
C ARG A 20 -8.65 -90.12 -5.89
N PRO A 21 -8.63 -89.50 -4.69
CA PRO A 21 -8.12 -88.16 -4.56
C PRO A 21 -6.63 -88.17 -4.95
N VAL A 22 -6.30 -87.39 -5.98
CA VAL A 22 -4.92 -87.18 -6.42
C VAL A 22 -4.19 -86.45 -5.28
N THR A 23 -3.20 -87.11 -4.70
CA THR A 23 -2.32 -86.53 -3.67
C THR A 23 -1.15 -85.84 -4.36
N SER A 24 -0.65 -84.74 -3.81
CA SER A 24 0.36 -83.87 -4.44
C SER A 24 1.62 -84.60 -4.91
N ALA A 25 2.01 -85.69 -4.25
CA ALA A 25 3.18 -86.50 -4.60
C ALA A 25 3.10 -87.22 -5.95
N THR A 26 1.91 -87.41 -6.55
CA THR A 26 1.77 -88.07 -7.86
C THR A 26 1.78 -87.11 -9.04
N LEU A 27 1.78 -85.80 -8.79
CA LEU A 27 1.76 -84.77 -9.84
C LEU A 27 3.15 -84.50 -10.43
N ASP A 28 4.21 -84.68 -9.64
CA ASP A 28 5.58 -84.32 -10.02
C ASP A 28 6.15 -85.17 -11.18
N GLU A 29 5.65 -86.40 -11.36
CA GLU A 29 6.06 -87.33 -12.44
C GLU A 29 5.01 -87.47 -13.56
N SER A 30 3.94 -86.67 -13.54
CA SER A 30 2.83 -86.79 -14.49
C SER A 30 3.08 -86.02 -15.80
N GLU A 31 2.98 -86.70 -16.95
CA GLU A 31 3.08 -86.07 -18.26
C GLU A 31 1.72 -85.57 -18.78
N VAL A 32 1.67 -84.31 -19.24
CA VAL A 32 0.49 -83.72 -19.89
C VAL A 32 0.86 -83.30 -21.32
N ARG A 33 0.16 -83.88 -22.31
CA ARG A 33 0.30 -83.47 -23.71
C ARG A 33 -0.73 -82.41 -24.06
N ILE A 34 -0.29 -81.18 -24.22
CA ILE A 34 -1.11 -80.05 -24.70
C ILE A 34 -0.60 -79.56 -26.04
N THR A 35 -1.49 -78.88 -26.77
CA THR A 35 -1.07 -78.19 -27.99
C THR A 35 -0.15 -77.02 -27.65
N TYR A 36 0.74 -76.65 -28.57
CA TYR A 36 1.62 -75.50 -28.36
C TYR A 36 0.84 -74.19 -28.13
N GLY A 37 -0.35 -74.06 -28.73
CA GLY A 37 -1.25 -72.92 -28.50
C GLY A 37 -1.76 -72.83 -27.07
N GLU A 38 -2.08 -73.97 -26.44
CA GLU A 38 -2.49 -74.03 -25.03
C GLU A 38 -1.32 -73.80 -24.08
N LEU A 39 -0.14 -74.38 -24.38
CA LEU A 39 1.07 -74.10 -23.61
C LEU A 39 1.38 -72.60 -23.60
N LYS A 40 1.33 -71.95 -24.78
CA LYS A 40 1.55 -70.51 -24.90
C LYS A 40 0.54 -69.69 -24.10
N ARG A 41 -0.73 -70.12 -24.05
CA ARG A 41 -1.77 -69.46 -23.23
C ARG A 41 -1.52 -69.63 -21.73
N LEU A 42 -1.13 -70.82 -21.28
CA LEU A 42 -0.84 -71.09 -19.87
C LEU A 42 0.42 -70.34 -19.40
N VAL A 43 1.47 -70.30 -20.22
CA VAL A 43 2.66 -69.49 -19.95
C VAL A 43 2.32 -68.00 -19.91
N ALA A 44 1.50 -67.51 -20.84
CA ALA A 44 1.04 -66.11 -20.82
C ALA A 44 0.16 -65.78 -19.60
N ALA A 45 -0.60 -66.75 -19.08
CA ALA A 45 -1.43 -66.58 -17.89
C ALA A 45 -0.65 -66.67 -16.57
N THR A 46 0.56 -67.24 -16.59
CA THR A 46 1.43 -67.40 -15.42
C THR A 46 2.55 -66.36 -15.37
N LEU A 47 2.87 -65.73 -16.50
CA LEU A 47 3.69 -64.52 -16.52
C LEU A 47 2.99 -63.46 -15.64
N PRO A 48 3.72 -62.78 -14.74
CA PRO A 48 3.17 -61.69 -13.95
C PRO A 48 2.53 -60.70 -14.90
N LYS A 49 1.20 -60.62 -14.88
CA LYS A 49 0.48 -59.58 -15.61
C LYS A 49 0.95 -58.29 -14.96
N GLU A 50 1.69 -57.44 -15.68
CA GLU A 50 1.98 -56.09 -15.23
C GLU A 50 0.63 -55.49 -14.84
N THR A 51 0.40 -55.38 -13.53
CA THR A 51 -0.76 -54.67 -13.00
C THR A 51 -0.62 -53.28 -13.60
N PRO A 52 -1.57 -52.81 -14.43
CA PRO A 52 -1.51 -51.45 -14.92
C PRO A 52 -1.33 -50.58 -13.69
N GLU A 53 -0.23 -49.82 -13.63
CA GLU A 53 -0.06 -48.85 -12.55
C GLU A 53 -1.36 -48.05 -12.49
N PRO A 54 -2.00 -47.95 -11.32
CA PRO A 54 -3.22 -47.16 -11.20
C PRO A 54 -2.95 -45.80 -11.85
N PRO A 55 -3.87 -45.31 -12.71
CA PRO A 55 -3.63 -44.11 -13.49
C PRO A 55 -3.12 -43.02 -12.55
N LYS A 56 -1.88 -42.57 -12.81
CA LYS A 56 -1.25 -41.56 -11.95
C LYS A 56 -2.24 -40.39 -11.87
N PRO A 57 -2.60 -39.94 -10.66
CA PRO A 57 -3.47 -38.78 -10.54
C PRO A 57 -2.87 -37.64 -11.36
N PRO A 58 -3.70 -36.83 -12.05
CA PRO A 58 -3.21 -35.72 -12.85
C PRO A 58 -2.29 -34.86 -11.96
N PRO A 59 -1.15 -34.38 -12.49
CA PRO A 59 -0.23 -33.59 -11.70
C PRO A 59 -0.96 -32.36 -11.15
N PRO A 60 -0.65 -31.95 -9.91
CA PRO A 60 -1.27 -30.78 -9.32
C PRO A 60 -1.04 -29.56 -10.23
N PRO A 61 -2.00 -28.61 -10.29
CA PRO A 61 -1.85 -27.41 -11.11
C PRO A 61 -0.66 -26.54 -10.70
N ILE A 62 -0.18 -26.71 -9.47
CA ILE A 62 1.03 -26.11 -8.92
C ILE A 62 1.90 -27.26 -8.41
N THR A 63 3.12 -27.38 -8.92
CA THR A 63 4.04 -28.49 -8.63
C THR A 63 4.98 -28.20 -7.47
N ALA A 64 5.27 -26.93 -7.20
CA ALA A 64 5.96 -26.48 -6.00
C ALA A 64 5.61 -25.03 -5.68
N ALA A 65 5.65 -24.64 -4.40
CA ALA A 65 5.31 -23.28 -3.97
C ALA A 65 6.01 -22.87 -2.67
N LEU A 66 6.14 -21.55 -2.47
CA LEU A 66 6.41 -20.94 -1.18
C LEU A 66 5.09 -20.78 -0.41
N LEU A 67 4.94 -21.47 0.71
CA LEU A 67 3.73 -21.47 1.52
C LEU A 67 3.73 -20.36 2.57
N SER A 68 4.91 -20.03 3.11
CA SER A 68 5.04 -18.96 4.09
C SER A 68 6.40 -18.27 4.01
N ALA A 69 6.39 -16.97 4.30
CA ALA A 69 7.57 -16.13 4.48
C ALA A 69 7.37 -15.22 5.69
N LEU A 70 7.92 -15.62 6.83
CA LEU A 70 7.81 -14.90 8.09
C LEU A 70 9.15 -14.21 8.39
N TYR A 71 9.12 -12.89 8.43
CA TYR A 71 10.30 -12.07 8.67
C TYR A 71 10.33 -11.65 10.15
N ASP A 72 11.48 -11.80 10.80
CA ASP A 72 11.78 -11.29 12.13
C ASP A 72 12.88 -10.23 12.01
N LEU A 73 12.54 -9.01 12.41
CA LEU A 73 13.44 -7.87 12.39
C LEU A 73 14.10 -7.70 13.75
N ASN A 74 15.43 -7.76 13.77
CA ASN A 74 16.26 -7.35 14.88
C ASN A 74 17.00 -6.05 14.54
N ALA A 75 16.34 -4.92 14.83
CA ALA A 75 16.86 -3.59 14.54
C ALA A 75 18.16 -3.27 15.30
N LYS A 76 18.32 -3.74 16.54
CA LYS A 76 19.54 -3.53 17.34
C LYS A 76 20.73 -4.29 16.79
N ALA A 77 20.51 -5.51 16.30
CA ALA A 77 21.54 -6.33 15.68
C ALA A 77 21.78 -5.99 14.20
N GLY A 78 20.98 -5.10 13.60
CA GLY A 78 21.07 -4.78 12.17
C GLY A 78 20.76 -5.98 11.28
N ALA A 79 19.89 -6.88 11.72
CA ALA A 79 19.64 -8.17 11.06
C ALA A 79 18.16 -8.40 10.80
N LEU A 80 17.86 -9.03 9.66
CA LEU A 80 16.54 -9.51 9.29
C LEU A 80 16.63 -11.02 9.05
N THR A 81 15.75 -11.79 9.67
CA THR A 81 15.69 -13.24 9.48
C THR A 81 14.36 -13.60 8.84
N ALA A 82 14.38 -14.33 7.73
CA ALA A 82 13.19 -14.85 7.07
C ALA A 82 13.11 -16.37 7.29
N GLU A 83 12.07 -16.82 7.98
CA GLU A 83 11.71 -18.23 8.10
C GLU A 83 10.66 -18.57 7.04
N MET A 84 10.99 -19.53 6.18
CA MET A 84 10.22 -19.84 4.98
C MET A 84 9.85 -21.31 4.95
N GLN A 85 8.59 -21.58 4.61
CA GLN A 85 8.12 -22.93 4.34
C GLN A 85 7.84 -23.07 2.85
N VAL A 86 8.53 -24.00 2.21
CA VAL A 86 8.27 -24.39 0.83
C VAL A 86 7.66 -25.77 0.79
N GLU A 87 6.95 -26.08 -0.28
CA GLU A 87 6.47 -27.43 -0.54
C GLU A 87 6.69 -27.81 -2.00
N ASN A 88 7.21 -29.02 -2.20
CA ASN A 88 7.31 -29.69 -3.48
C ASN A 88 6.26 -30.81 -3.53
N PHE A 89 5.24 -30.63 -4.37
CA PHE A 89 4.06 -31.49 -4.40
C PHE A 89 4.26 -32.76 -5.23
N ASP A 90 5.24 -32.79 -6.15
CA ASP A 90 5.44 -33.89 -7.08
C ASP A 90 6.80 -34.60 -6.95
N GLY A 91 7.71 -34.08 -6.13
CA GLY A 91 9.05 -34.63 -5.93
C GLY A 91 9.98 -34.46 -7.14
N GLY A 92 9.61 -33.63 -8.11
CA GLY A 92 10.44 -33.23 -9.23
C GLY A 92 11.46 -32.16 -8.83
N TRP A 93 12.42 -31.89 -9.71
CA TRP A 93 13.35 -30.77 -9.54
C TRP A 93 12.63 -29.44 -9.78
N HIS A 94 12.57 -28.61 -8.75
CA HIS A 94 11.99 -27.27 -8.84
C HIS A 94 12.95 -26.19 -8.35
N ALA A 95 12.83 -25.00 -8.94
CA ALA A 95 13.44 -23.77 -8.47
C ALA A 95 12.35 -22.90 -7.83
N ILE A 96 12.28 -22.90 -6.50
CA ILE A 96 11.23 -22.22 -5.75
C ILE A 96 11.75 -20.84 -5.31
N PRO A 97 11.16 -19.71 -5.76
CA PRO A 97 11.61 -18.38 -5.37
C PRO A 97 11.33 -18.15 -3.88
N LEU A 98 12.34 -17.68 -3.15
CA LEU A 98 12.28 -17.42 -1.71
C LEU A 98 12.21 -15.92 -1.43
N ALA A 99 13.16 -15.15 -1.97
CA ALA A 99 13.28 -13.70 -1.83
C ALA A 99 13.93 -13.12 -3.09
N GLY A 100 13.86 -11.81 -3.31
CA GLY A 100 14.63 -11.18 -4.37
C GLY A 100 16.13 -11.15 -4.07
N ALA A 101 16.93 -11.13 -5.13
CA ALA A 101 18.38 -11.22 -5.06
C ALA A 101 19.09 -9.87 -4.92
N THR A 102 18.36 -8.77 -4.79
CA THR A 102 18.95 -7.43 -4.57
C THR A 102 19.68 -7.34 -3.24
N MET A 103 19.23 -8.10 -2.24
CA MET A 103 19.90 -8.26 -0.97
C MET A 103 20.39 -9.71 -0.83
N GLY A 104 21.71 -9.87 -0.74
CA GLY A 104 22.31 -11.18 -0.53
C GLY A 104 22.03 -11.71 0.88
N ALA A 105 21.68 -13.00 0.99
CA ALA A 105 21.59 -13.66 2.30
C ALA A 105 22.98 -13.80 2.90
N THR A 106 23.13 -13.37 4.15
CA THR A 106 24.37 -13.49 4.94
C THR A 106 24.52 -14.85 5.61
N ALA A 107 23.41 -15.57 5.81
CA ALA A 107 23.40 -16.94 6.28
C ALA A 107 22.19 -17.71 5.75
N VAL A 108 22.31 -19.02 5.69
CA VAL A 108 21.24 -19.95 5.34
C VAL A 108 21.21 -21.13 6.30
N GLU A 109 20.01 -21.52 6.72
CA GLU A 109 19.75 -22.78 7.42
C GLU A 109 18.66 -23.56 6.68
N PRO A 110 18.82 -24.87 6.45
CA PRO A 110 20.00 -25.67 6.78
C PRO A 110 21.19 -25.35 5.85
N LYS A 111 22.42 -25.59 6.33
CA LYS A 111 23.66 -25.21 5.61
C LYS A 111 23.86 -25.92 4.27
N ASP A 112 23.18 -27.06 4.07
CA ASP A 112 23.20 -27.86 2.85
C ASP A 112 22.08 -27.47 1.85
N ALA A 113 21.29 -26.43 2.15
CA ALA A 113 20.30 -25.90 1.23
C ALA A 113 20.96 -25.39 -0.06
N ARG A 114 20.43 -25.83 -1.21
CA ARG A 114 20.94 -25.46 -2.54
C ARG A 114 20.25 -24.18 -3.01
N LEU A 115 20.88 -23.05 -2.77
CA LEU A 115 20.39 -21.74 -3.20
C LEU A 115 21.10 -21.28 -4.47
N VAL A 116 20.33 -20.75 -5.42
CA VAL A 116 20.86 -20.10 -6.63
C VAL A 116 20.17 -18.76 -6.82
N VAL A 117 20.81 -17.84 -7.56
CA VAL A 117 20.15 -16.63 -8.03
C VAL A 117 19.66 -16.87 -9.46
N ALA A 118 18.36 -16.79 -9.68
CA ALA A 118 17.71 -16.93 -10.98
C ALA A 118 16.55 -15.93 -11.08
N ASP A 119 16.39 -15.29 -12.25
CA ASP A 119 15.30 -14.34 -12.52
C ASP A 119 15.15 -13.24 -11.45
N GLY A 120 16.27 -12.74 -10.93
CA GLY A 120 16.29 -11.70 -9.89
C GLY A 120 15.85 -12.19 -8.50
N HIS A 121 15.71 -13.48 -8.29
CA HIS A 121 15.34 -14.10 -7.02
C HIS A 121 16.41 -15.07 -6.50
N ILE A 122 16.52 -15.17 -5.19
CA ILE A 122 17.14 -16.29 -4.50
C ILE A 122 16.13 -17.45 -4.54
N CYS A 123 16.51 -18.54 -5.19
CA CYS A 123 15.66 -19.71 -5.37
C CYS A 123 16.24 -20.92 -4.65
N LEU A 124 15.39 -21.72 -3.99
CA LEU A 124 15.74 -23.05 -3.52
C LEU A 124 15.62 -24.05 -4.66
N ILE A 125 16.70 -24.79 -4.92
CA ILE A 125 16.70 -25.93 -5.83
C ILE A 125 16.52 -27.21 -5.02
N THR A 126 15.39 -27.91 -5.22
CA THR A 126 15.07 -29.12 -4.46
C THR A 126 14.27 -30.12 -5.29
N ASP A 127 14.56 -31.41 -5.08
CA ASP A 127 13.82 -32.59 -5.52
C ASP A 127 13.15 -33.33 -4.35
N LYS A 128 13.31 -32.82 -3.12
CA LYS A 128 12.71 -33.42 -1.94
C LYS A 128 11.21 -33.13 -1.94
N ALA A 129 10.40 -34.17 -2.04
CA ALA A 129 8.95 -34.07 -1.93
C ALA A 129 8.50 -33.66 -0.52
N GLY A 130 7.39 -32.91 -0.45
CA GLY A 130 6.78 -32.44 0.78
C GLY A 130 7.32 -31.10 1.28
N ALA A 131 6.92 -30.74 2.50
CA ALA A 131 7.25 -29.47 3.11
C ALA A 131 8.71 -29.42 3.59
N GLN A 132 9.38 -28.31 3.32
CA GLN A 132 10.74 -28.03 3.79
C GLN A 132 10.79 -26.62 4.41
N GLN A 133 11.60 -26.48 5.46
CA GLN A 133 11.88 -25.18 6.07
C GLN A 133 13.24 -24.68 5.60
N VAL A 134 13.28 -23.41 5.23
CA VAL A 134 14.51 -22.69 4.90
C VAL A 134 14.50 -21.37 5.66
N LYS A 135 15.61 -21.04 6.30
CA LYS A 135 15.79 -19.78 6.99
C LYS A 135 16.92 -19.01 6.34
N LEU A 136 16.63 -17.76 5.98
CA LEU A 136 17.60 -16.84 5.40
C LEU A 136 17.84 -15.70 6.38
N SER A 137 19.10 -15.30 6.57
CA SER A 137 19.44 -14.09 7.31
C SER A 137 19.99 -13.05 6.35
N PHE A 138 19.67 -11.80 6.61
CA PHE A 138 20.07 -10.65 5.81
C PHE A 138 20.56 -9.53 6.71
N ALA A 139 21.50 -8.73 6.21
CA ALA A 139 21.94 -7.51 6.87
C ALA A 139 20.99 -6.36 6.50
N LEU A 140 20.62 -5.55 7.48
CA LEU A 140 19.89 -4.31 7.23
C LEU A 140 20.84 -3.23 6.73
N ALA A 141 20.32 -2.33 5.91
CA ALA A 141 21.00 -1.09 5.57
C ALA A 141 21.21 -0.23 6.82
N ALA A 142 22.17 0.70 6.76
CA ALA A 142 22.45 1.62 7.85
C ALA A 142 21.20 2.45 8.21
N PRO A 143 21.02 2.86 9.48
CA PRO A 143 19.90 3.71 9.88
C PRO A 143 19.74 4.93 8.96
N GLY A 144 18.52 5.22 8.53
CA GLY A 144 18.22 6.29 7.55
C GLY A 144 18.40 5.92 6.08
N GLN A 145 19.09 4.82 5.74
CA GLN A 145 19.07 4.22 4.42
C GLN A 145 18.05 3.07 4.42
N GLY A 146 16.96 3.19 3.66
CA GLY A 146 15.94 2.15 3.59
C GLY A 146 16.52 0.82 3.11
N THR A 147 16.15 -0.28 3.76
CA THR A 147 16.39 -1.65 3.30
C THR A 147 15.25 -2.07 2.39
N VAL A 148 15.55 -2.26 1.11
CA VAL A 148 14.58 -2.72 0.12
C VAL A 148 14.53 -4.24 0.13
N LEU A 149 13.34 -4.80 0.33
CA LEU A 149 13.06 -6.23 0.24
C LEU A 149 12.16 -6.48 -0.97
N HIS A 150 12.55 -7.43 -1.80
CA HIS A 150 11.66 -7.98 -2.81
C HIS A 150 11.16 -9.32 -2.30
N LEU A 151 9.85 -9.42 -2.12
CA LEU A 151 9.16 -10.56 -1.57
C LEU A 151 8.76 -11.50 -2.70
N ALA A 152 9.03 -12.79 -2.54
CA ALA A 152 8.42 -13.81 -3.40
C ALA A 152 6.93 -13.99 -3.04
N PRO A 153 6.07 -14.37 -3.98
CA PRO A 153 4.66 -14.65 -3.71
C PRO A 153 4.50 -15.77 -2.66
N ALA A 154 3.73 -15.51 -1.61
CA ALA A 154 3.43 -16.46 -0.55
C ALA A 154 2.07 -16.15 0.09
N PRO A 155 1.21 -17.16 0.34
CA PRO A 155 -0.10 -16.93 0.94
C PRO A 155 -0.02 -16.46 2.39
N ILE A 156 1.08 -16.76 3.09
CA ILE A 156 1.35 -16.28 4.45
C ILE A 156 2.63 -15.45 4.41
N ALA A 157 2.50 -14.12 4.49
CA ALA A 157 3.65 -13.21 4.53
C ALA A 157 3.47 -12.19 5.65
N ALA A 158 4.43 -12.11 6.57
CA ALA A 158 4.36 -11.18 7.70
C ALA A 158 5.74 -10.76 8.18
N LEU A 159 5.80 -9.56 8.75
CA LEU A 159 6.96 -9.02 9.45
C LEU A 159 6.64 -8.90 10.93
N THR A 160 7.50 -9.46 11.77
CA THR A 160 7.49 -9.30 13.22
C THR A 160 8.70 -8.48 13.63
N PHE A 161 8.52 -7.60 14.60
CA PHE A 161 9.61 -6.84 15.21
C PHE A 161 9.33 -6.71 16.70
N ASN A 162 10.32 -7.09 17.50
CA ASN A 162 10.14 -7.21 18.95
C ASN A 162 10.70 -6.00 19.71
N GLU A 163 11.76 -5.37 19.18
CA GLU A 163 12.41 -4.22 19.82
C GLU A 163 12.96 -3.27 18.77
N LEU A 164 12.73 -1.97 18.98
CA LEU A 164 13.36 -0.88 18.23
C LEU A 164 14.38 -0.17 19.13
N PRO A 165 15.42 0.46 18.57
CA PRO A 165 16.31 1.31 19.35
C PRO A 165 15.54 2.48 19.98
N ASP A 166 16.00 2.96 21.14
CA ASP A 166 15.33 4.04 21.87
C ASP A 166 15.18 5.29 21.00
N GLY A 167 13.97 5.84 20.98
CA GLY A 167 13.67 7.00 20.15
C GLY A 167 13.81 6.73 18.65
N LYS A 168 13.63 5.48 18.19
CA LYS A 168 13.47 5.15 16.76
C LYS A 168 12.12 4.53 16.45
N ASN A 169 11.57 4.87 15.28
CA ASN A 169 10.37 4.25 14.71
C ASN A 169 10.76 3.44 13.47
N MET A 170 10.06 2.33 13.22
CA MET A 170 10.17 1.61 11.96
C MET A 170 9.13 2.13 10.97
N ARG A 171 9.57 2.54 9.80
CA ARG A 171 8.71 2.84 8.67
C ARG A 171 8.78 1.71 7.66
N LEU A 172 7.63 1.14 7.34
CA LEU A 172 7.43 0.11 6.33
C LEU A 172 6.61 0.69 5.17
N GLN A 173 7.21 0.76 3.99
CA GLN A 173 6.56 1.21 2.78
C GLN A 173 6.21 0.01 1.89
N GLN A 174 4.93 -0.08 1.49
CA GLN A 174 4.38 -1.12 0.62
C GLN A 174 3.65 -0.41 -0.54
N GLY A 175 4.35 -0.19 -1.65
CA GLY A 175 3.85 0.63 -2.74
C GLY A 175 3.57 2.08 -2.29
N ALA A 176 2.30 2.52 -2.42
CA ALA A 176 1.85 3.84 -1.96
C ALA A 176 1.55 3.91 -0.45
N ASN A 177 1.41 2.76 0.22
CA ASN A 177 1.07 2.72 1.64
C ASN A 177 2.33 2.82 2.48
N THR A 178 2.30 3.68 3.51
CA THR A 178 3.36 3.79 4.51
C THR A 178 2.79 3.47 5.88
N LEU A 179 3.43 2.56 6.58
CA LEU A 179 3.11 2.15 7.95
C LEU A 179 4.25 2.58 8.87
N SER A 180 3.96 3.46 9.83
CA SER A 180 4.90 3.84 10.89
C SER A 180 4.59 3.07 12.16
N LEU A 181 5.59 2.37 12.68
CA LEU A 181 5.47 1.35 13.72
C LEU A 181 6.45 1.70 14.84
N SER A 182 5.88 2.06 16.00
CA SER A 182 6.63 2.53 17.18
C SER A 182 6.58 1.55 18.37
N ALA A 183 5.72 0.53 18.30
CA ALA A 183 5.57 -0.49 19.33
C ALA A 183 5.72 -1.89 18.72
N PRO A 184 6.29 -2.87 19.45
CA PRO A 184 6.47 -4.23 18.96
C PRO A 184 5.19 -4.82 18.40
N GLY A 185 5.30 -5.58 17.32
CA GLY A 185 4.12 -6.13 16.68
C GLY A 185 4.41 -6.97 15.45
N LYS A 186 3.30 -7.41 14.86
CA LYS A 186 3.27 -8.21 13.63
C LYS A 186 2.45 -7.49 12.58
N VAL A 187 2.99 -7.36 11.38
CA VAL A 187 2.37 -6.66 10.25
C VAL A 187 2.30 -7.59 9.05
N ALA A 188 1.18 -7.60 8.36
CA ALA A 188 1.01 -8.38 7.13
C ALA A 188 1.82 -7.76 5.99
N LEU A 189 2.43 -8.63 5.16
CA LEU A 189 3.12 -8.24 3.94
C LEU A 189 2.27 -8.63 2.71
N PRO A 190 2.50 -8.00 1.54
CA PRO A 190 1.77 -8.33 0.32
C PRO A 190 1.95 -9.81 -0.07
N SER A 191 0.84 -10.56 -0.14
CA SER A 191 0.86 -12.00 -0.46
C SER A 191 1.23 -12.32 -1.91
N GLN A 192 1.04 -11.35 -2.81
CA GLN A 192 1.45 -11.46 -4.22
C GLN A 192 2.96 -11.23 -4.41
N GLY A 193 3.71 -11.01 -3.33
CA GLY A 193 5.09 -10.57 -3.38
C GLY A 193 5.21 -9.08 -3.74
N GLY A 194 6.37 -8.70 -4.25
CA GLY A 194 6.66 -7.32 -4.66
C GLY A 194 7.65 -6.62 -3.74
N GLU A 195 7.82 -5.32 -3.95
CA GLU A 195 8.82 -4.52 -3.25
C GLU A 195 8.24 -3.89 -1.98
N VAL A 196 8.97 -4.02 -0.87
CA VAL A 196 8.71 -3.30 0.37
C VAL A 196 9.99 -2.66 0.87
N THR A 197 9.90 -1.45 1.41
CA THR A 197 11.06 -0.74 1.98
C THR A 197 10.92 -0.62 3.48
N LEU A 198 11.91 -1.09 4.22
CA LEU A 198 12.04 -0.96 5.66
C LEU A 198 13.01 0.17 5.99
N SER A 199 12.64 1.09 6.86
CA SER A 199 13.55 2.15 7.33
C SER A 199 13.40 2.33 8.83
N ILE A 200 14.52 2.47 9.53
CA ILE A 200 14.54 2.85 10.94
C ILE A 200 14.88 4.32 10.97
N GLU A 201 13.90 5.12 11.38
CA GLU A 201 13.98 6.57 11.43
C GLU A 201 13.97 7.04 12.89
N ASP A 202 14.52 8.22 13.17
CA ASP A 202 14.32 8.85 14.47
C ASP A 202 12.84 9.02 14.77
N SER A 203 12.42 8.56 15.95
CA SER A 203 11.16 8.93 16.57
C SER A 203 11.21 10.43 16.83
N ARG A 204 10.94 11.23 15.80
CA ARG A 204 10.19 12.45 16.07
C ARG A 204 8.89 12.02 16.71
N LYS A 205 8.50 12.73 17.78
CA LYS A 205 7.31 12.50 18.62
C LYS A 205 6.17 11.94 17.74
N PRO A 206 5.54 10.81 18.12
CA PRO A 206 4.68 10.07 17.22
C PRO A 206 3.52 10.95 16.77
N VAL A 207 3.54 11.38 15.50
CA VAL A 207 2.32 11.71 14.77
C VAL A 207 1.62 10.37 14.57
N GLN A 208 0.70 10.08 15.48
CA GLN A 208 -0.27 9.01 15.37
C GLN A 208 -0.80 8.99 13.92
N PRO A 209 -0.84 7.85 13.21
CA PRO A 209 -1.62 7.78 12.00
C PRO A 209 -3.05 8.10 12.41
N ALA A 210 -3.53 9.27 12.01
CA ALA A 210 -4.92 9.62 12.14
C ALA A 210 -5.68 8.49 11.45
N ALA A 211 -6.31 7.65 12.26
CA ALA A 211 -7.50 6.95 11.83
C ALA A 211 -8.34 8.00 11.11
N ALA A 212 -8.70 7.74 9.86
CA ALA A 212 -9.59 8.58 9.08
C ALA A 212 -10.79 8.99 9.96
N SER A 213 -10.70 10.19 10.50
CA SER A 213 -11.67 10.89 11.31
C SER A 213 -11.45 12.33 10.90
N GLY A 214 -12.45 12.93 10.26
CA GLY A 214 -12.36 14.24 9.62
C GLY A 214 -12.17 15.38 10.63
N THR A 215 -11.03 15.41 11.29
CA THR A 215 -10.52 16.56 12.04
C THR A 215 -9.41 17.17 11.19
N ASP A 216 -9.52 18.46 10.88
CA ASP A 216 -8.52 19.12 10.06
C ASP A 216 -7.18 19.14 10.80
N ASP A 217 -6.12 18.65 10.14
CA ASP A 217 -4.74 18.64 10.65
C ASP A 217 -4.21 20.06 10.94
N ALA A 218 -4.88 21.07 10.39
CA ALA A 218 -4.66 22.47 10.70
C ALA A 218 -5.98 23.26 10.58
N ILE A 219 -6.17 24.24 11.46
CA ILE A 219 -7.34 25.13 11.46
C ILE A 219 -6.83 26.56 11.46
N ILE A 220 -7.41 27.40 10.60
CA ILE A 220 -7.20 28.84 10.66
C ILE A 220 -8.08 29.38 11.79
N SER A 221 -7.46 29.80 12.89
CA SER A 221 -8.18 30.41 14.01
C SER A 221 -8.71 31.78 13.62
N GLU A 222 -7.88 32.57 12.95
CA GLU A 222 -8.21 33.91 12.49
C GLU A 222 -7.40 34.24 11.24
N ALA A 223 -8.00 34.98 10.32
CA ALA A 223 -7.28 35.59 9.21
C ALA A 223 -7.74 37.03 9.05
N THR A 224 -6.79 37.96 8.95
CA THR A 224 -7.05 39.37 8.69
C THR A 224 -6.45 39.75 7.35
N TYR A 225 -7.25 40.41 6.52
CA TYR A 225 -6.84 40.92 5.21
C TYR A 225 -7.12 42.41 5.11
N ASN A 226 -6.15 43.15 4.58
CA ASN A 226 -6.31 44.54 4.18
C ASN A 226 -6.09 44.64 2.67
N THR A 227 -7.08 45.16 1.95
CA THR A 227 -6.99 45.38 0.50
C THR A 227 -7.10 46.86 0.20
N GLU A 228 -6.08 47.41 -0.44
CA GLU A 228 -6.08 48.78 -0.97
C GLU A 228 -6.22 48.74 -2.49
N VAL A 229 -7.18 49.52 -3.01
CA VAL A 229 -7.39 49.70 -4.45
C VAL A 229 -7.07 51.15 -4.81
N VAL A 230 -6.21 51.34 -5.80
CA VAL A 230 -5.82 52.67 -6.29
C VAL A 230 -6.61 53.00 -7.57
N ARG A 231 -6.70 54.30 -7.91
CA ARG A 231 -7.47 54.79 -9.07
C ARG A 231 -7.07 54.14 -10.40
N ASP A 232 -5.82 53.76 -10.56
CA ASP A 232 -5.31 53.11 -11.78
C ASP A 232 -5.70 51.63 -11.89
N GLY A 233 -6.35 51.06 -10.87
CA GLY A 233 -6.73 49.65 -10.81
C GLY A 233 -5.68 48.76 -10.13
N SER A 234 -4.56 49.32 -9.69
CA SER A 234 -3.58 48.57 -8.89
C SER A 234 -4.19 48.18 -7.54
N VAL A 235 -4.03 46.91 -7.17
CA VAL A 235 -4.53 46.37 -5.91
C VAL A 235 -3.37 45.79 -5.11
N LEU A 236 -3.26 46.17 -3.84
CA LEU A 236 -2.37 45.54 -2.86
C LEU A 236 -3.23 44.88 -1.79
N THR A 237 -2.98 43.59 -1.53
CA THR A 237 -3.60 42.88 -0.42
C THR A 237 -2.52 42.35 0.52
N GLU A 238 -2.66 42.66 1.79
CA GLU A 238 -1.84 42.13 2.88
C GLU A 238 -2.70 41.19 3.73
N GLY A 239 -2.20 39.99 4.02
CA GLY A 239 -2.87 38.97 4.83
C GLY A 239 -2.01 38.59 6.03
N ALA A 240 -2.65 38.43 7.19
CA ALA A 240 -2.09 37.80 8.38
C ALA A 240 -3.01 36.65 8.79
N VAL A 241 -2.49 35.43 8.84
CA VAL A 241 -3.26 34.21 9.09
C VAL A 241 -2.67 33.48 10.28
N LEU A 242 -3.48 33.24 11.31
CA LEU A 242 -3.13 32.43 12.48
C LEU A 242 -3.60 31.00 12.24
N VAL A 243 -2.64 30.11 12.00
CA VAL A 243 -2.88 28.69 11.74
C VAL A 243 -2.55 27.88 12.97
N ARG A 244 -3.54 27.25 13.57
CA ARG A 244 -3.34 26.25 14.63
C ARG A 244 -3.09 24.89 13.99
N HIS A 245 -1.99 24.24 14.33
CA HIS A 245 -1.64 22.90 13.88
C HIS A 245 -0.88 22.16 14.99
N ASP A 246 -0.83 20.83 14.91
CA ASP A 246 -0.18 19.98 15.93
C ASP A 246 1.12 19.35 15.45
N HIS A 247 1.43 19.47 14.16
CA HIS A 247 2.61 18.91 13.51
C HIS A 247 3.03 19.78 12.32
N THR A 248 4.24 19.54 11.79
CA THR A 248 4.70 20.17 10.54
C THR A 248 3.69 19.93 9.42
N THR A 249 3.20 20.99 8.79
CA THR A 249 2.17 20.92 7.75
C THR A 249 2.41 21.94 6.64
N ARG A 250 1.51 22.02 5.66
CA ARG A 250 1.56 23.01 4.57
C ARG A 250 0.26 23.78 4.54
N LEU A 251 0.34 25.11 4.64
CA LEU A 251 -0.79 25.98 4.35
C LEU A 251 -0.92 26.11 2.82
N GLU A 252 -1.98 25.51 2.28
CA GLU A 252 -2.34 25.66 0.87
C GLU A 252 -3.24 26.88 0.66
N LEU A 253 -2.83 27.78 -0.23
CA LEU A 253 -3.60 28.96 -0.63
C LEU A 253 -3.69 29.01 -2.15
N LYS A 254 -4.90 29.22 -2.68
CA LYS A 254 -5.14 29.57 -4.08
C LYS A 254 -5.43 31.06 -4.16
N LEU A 255 -4.49 31.83 -4.70
CA LEU A 255 -4.66 33.27 -4.93
C LEU A 255 -5.75 33.55 -5.99
N PRO A 256 -6.37 34.75 -5.96
CA PRO A 256 -7.25 35.21 -7.03
C PRO A 256 -6.56 35.23 -8.41
N GLU A 257 -7.34 35.10 -9.48
CA GLU A 257 -6.82 35.24 -10.84
C GLU A 257 -6.19 36.64 -11.01
N SER A 258 -5.05 36.73 -11.70
CA SER A 258 -4.17 37.91 -11.84
C SER A 258 -3.27 38.28 -10.66
N ALA A 259 -3.41 37.61 -9.50
CA ALA A 259 -2.58 37.92 -8.34
C ALA A 259 -1.13 37.46 -8.51
N LYS A 260 -0.19 38.24 -7.97
CA LYS A 260 1.23 37.90 -7.85
C LYS A 260 1.69 38.08 -6.42
N LEU A 261 2.23 37.02 -5.82
CA LEU A 261 2.81 37.07 -4.49
C LEU A 261 4.04 38.01 -4.49
N LEU A 262 4.10 38.89 -3.50
CA LEU A 262 5.24 39.78 -3.28
C LEU A 262 6.15 39.26 -2.16
N GLN A 263 5.58 39.00 -0.99
CA GLN A 263 6.32 38.60 0.21
C GLN A 263 5.53 37.57 1.00
N CYS A 264 6.24 36.72 1.73
CA CYS A 264 5.67 35.76 2.66
C CYS A 264 6.63 35.56 3.83
N HIS A 265 6.09 35.57 5.04
CA HIS A 265 6.80 35.33 6.29
C HIS A 265 6.00 34.34 7.13
N VAL A 266 6.71 33.47 7.84
CA VAL A 266 6.14 32.56 8.83
C VAL A 266 6.81 32.89 10.16
N ASN A 267 6.03 33.22 11.18
CA ASN A 267 6.51 33.61 12.51
C ASN A 267 7.56 34.74 12.48
N GLY A 268 7.44 35.66 11.51
CA GLY A 268 8.37 36.78 11.30
C GLY A 268 9.59 36.45 10.43
N GLU A 269 9.85 35.19 10.10
CA GLU A 269 10.95 34.79 9.24
C GLU A 269 10.53 34.76 7.76
N PRO A 270 11.32 35.31 6.83
CA PRO A 270 10.99 35.30 5.41
C PRO A 270 11.06 33.87 4.86
N VAL A 271 9.96 33.41 4.26
CA VAL A 271 9.85 32.09 3.67
C VAL A 271 9.55 32.23 2.17
N ARG A 272 10.08 31.30 1.37
CA ARG A 272 9.75 31.21 -0.06
C ARG A 272 8.70 30.14 -0.28
N PRO A 273 7.43 30.50 -0.56
CA PRO A 273 6.39 29.52 -0.79
C PRO A 273 6.69 28.68 -2.05
N VAL A 274 6.27 27.42 -2.03
CA VAL A 274 6.32 26.55 -3.20
C VAL A 274 5.13 26.89 -4.08
N VAL A 275 5.41 27.34 -5.30
CA VAL A 275 4.40 27.70 -6.30
C VAL A 275 4.14 26.45 -7.15
N LYS A 276 2.99 25.79 -6.97
CA LYS A 276 2.62 24.57 -7.73
C LYS A 276 2.15 24.91 -9.15
N ASP A 277 1.38 25.99 -9.28
CA ASP A 277 0.99 26.60 -10.55
C ASP A 277 0.87 28.13 -10.40
N ALA A 278 0.42 28.85 -11.44
CA ALA A 278 0.39 30.31 -11.45
C ALA A 278 -0.35 30.97 -10.26
N VAL A 279 -1.23 30.25 -9.54
CA VAL A 279 -2.06 30.81 -8.46
C VAL A 279 -2.06 30.00 -7.16
N ARG A 280 -1.59 28.75 -7.15
CA ARG A 280 -1.51 27.91 -5.95
C ARG A 280 -0.15 27.99 -5.26
N LEU A 281 -0.20 28.40 -3.99
CA LEU A 281 0.92 28.51 -3.07
C LEU A 281 0.83 27.44 -2.00
N GLU A 282 1.97 26.83 -1.68
CA GLU A 282 2.15 26.06 -0.45
C GLU A 282 3.17 26.75 0.43
N ILE A 283 2.77 27.04 1.66
CA ILE A 283 3.63 27.66 2.66
C ILE A 283 3.96 26.59 3.71
N PRO A 284 5.24 26.19 3.87
CA PRO A 284 5.61 25.23 4.90
C PRO A 284 5.42 25.85 6.28
N LEU A 285 4.78 25.11 7.18
CA LEU A 285 4.68 25.43 8.59
C LEU A 285 5.48 24.38 9.36
N ASP A 286 6.52 24.82 10.06
CA ASP A 286 7.39 23.96 10.86
C ASP A 286 6.64 23.37 12.06
N ASP A 287 7.30 22.47 12.81
CA ASP A 287 6.71 21.91 14.02
C ASP A 287 6.42 23.04 15.04
N PRO A 288 5.18 23.16 15.54
CA PRO A 288 4.87 24.20 16.51
C PRO A 288 5.63 23.94 17.81
N ALA A 289 6.08 25.00 18.48
CA ALA A 289 6.85 24.88 19.72
C ALA A 289 6.10 24.11 20.84
N THR A 290 4.77 24.12 20.79
CA THR A 290 3.88 23.35 21.66
C THR A 290 2.69 22.83 20.86
N ASP A 291 2.15 21.65 21.20
CA ASP A 291 0.94 21.09 20.58
C ASP A 291 -0.21 22.13 20.62
N GLY A 292 -0.86 22.37 19.49
CA GLY A 292 -1.93 23.36 19.34
C GLY A 292 -1.47 24.83 19.32
N ALA A 293 -0.17 25.13 19.16
CA ALA A 293 0.28 26.49 18.95
C ALA A 293 -0.16 27.03 17.58
N GLU A 294 -0.13 28.36 17.46
CA GLU A 294 -0.47 29.05 16.23
C GLU A 294 0.80 29.53 15.52
N SER A 295 0.91 29.18 14.24
CA SER A 295 1.87 29.81 13.34
C SER A 295 1.23 31.03 12.70
N GLU A 296 1.92 32.16 12.78
CA GLU A 296 1.51 33.40 12.12
C GLU A 296 2.10 33.44 10.71
N VAL A 297 1.25 33.40 9.69
CA VAL A 297 1.65 33.54 8.30
C VAL A 297 1.26 34.92 7.80
N LYS A 298 2.26 35.74 7.47
CA LYS A 298 2.07 37.07 6.88
C LYS A 298 2.47 37.06 5.43
N PHE A 299 1.62 37.55 4.53
CA PHE A 299 1.94 37.61 3.11
C PHE A 299 1.29 38.80 2.44
N SER A 300 1.86 39.24 1.32
CA SER A 300 1.28 40.28 0.49
C SER A 300 1.30 39.88 -0.97
N PHE A 301 0.28 40.30 -1.70
CA PHE A 301 0.16 40.06 -3.13
C PHE A 301 -0.50 41.24 -3.83
N THR A 302 -0.16 41.40 -5.11
CA THR A 302 -0.73 42.43 -5.97
C THR A 302 -1.63 41.84 -7.02
N ALA A 303 -2.71 42.54 -7.37
CA ALA A 303 -3.53 42.24 -8.53
C ALA A 303 -3.72 43.51 -9.38
N MET A 304 -4.21 43.35 -10.61
CA MET A 304 -4.48 44.46 -11.51
C MET A 304 -5.92 44.38 -11.99
N LEU A 305 -6.72 45.39 -11.64
CA LEU A 305 -8.09 45.59 -12.10
C LEU A 305 -8.13 46.65 -13.21
N PRO A 306 -9.25 46.79 -13.94
CA PRO A 306 -9.49 47.98 -14.75
C PRO A 306 -9.42 49.26 -13.90
N PRO A 307 -8.93 50.39 -14.45
CA PRO A 307 -8.91 51.66 -13.74
C PRO A 307 -10.29 52.07 -13.23
N LEU A 308 -10.32 52.67 -12.04
CA LEU A 308 -11.57 53.14 -11.44
C LEU A 308 -12.20 54.24 -12.28
N GLN A 309 -13.50 54.14 -12.51
CA GLN A 309 -14.28 55.15 -13.19
C GLN A 309 -14.43 56.41 -12.31
N THR A 310 -14.54 57.58 -12.93
CA THR A 310 -14.56 58.86 -12.19
C THR A 310 -15.86 59.09 -11.42
N ALA A 311 -16.99 58.62 -11.95
CA ALA A 311 -18.33 58.87 -11.39
C ALA A 311 -18.82 57.69 -10.55
N GLU A 312 -18.89 56.50 -11.12
CA GLU A 312 -19.33 55.28 -10.44
C GLU A 312 -18.85 54.04 -11.19
N GLY A 313 -18.83 52.89 -10.52
CA GLY A 313 -18.51 51.63 -11.14
C GLY A 313 -18.59 50.46 -10.17
N GLU A 314 -18.19 49.30 -10.66
CA GLU A 314 -18.15 48.06 -9.90
C GLU A 314 -16.77 47.43 -9.98
N LEU A 315 -16.38 46.72 -8.93
CA LEU A 315 -15.18 45.91 -8.88
C LEU A 315 -15.46 44.60 -8.16
N GLU A 316 -14.81 43.54 -8.61
CA GLU A 316 -14.89 42.22 -7.99
C GLU A 316 -13.56 41.94 -7.30
N LEU A 317 -13.63 41.70 -5.99
CA LEU A 317 -12.48 41.33 -5.19
C LEU A 317 -12.69 39.95 -4.60
N ALA A 318 -11.60 39.21 -4.49
CA ALA A 318 -11.56 37.91 -3.87
C ALA A 318 -10.33 37.81 -2.97
N LEU A 319 -10.48 37.09 -1.87
CA LEU A 319 -9.36 36.65 -1.03
C LEU A 319 -8.83 35.29 -1.51
N PRO A 320 -7.68 34.83 -1.00
CA PRO A 320 -7.22 33.47 -1.26
C PRO A 320 -8.22 32.42 -0.79
N GLN A 321 -8.39 31.36 -1.57
CA GLN A 321 -9.14 30.16 -1.19
C GLN A 321 -8.20 29.17 -0.49
N THR A 322 -8.68 28.46 0.51
CA THR A 322 -7.91 27.43 1.23
C THR A 322 -8.80 26.22 1.56
N PRO A 323 -8.25 25.00 1.53
CA PRO A 323 -8.97 23.81 1.99
C PRO A 323 -9.09 23.72 3.51
N LEU A 324 -8.29 24.49 4.25
CA LEU A 324 -8.37 24.52 5.71
C LEU A 324 -9.67 25.18 6.17
N PHE A 325 -10.20 24.70 7.29
CA PHE A 325 -11.30 25.38 7.97
C PHE A 325 -10.80 26.68 8.63
N ALA A 326 -11.41 27.81 8.29
CA ALA A 326 -11.21 29.10 8.93
C ALA A 326 -12.40 29.45 9.81
N LYS A 327 -12.15 29.66 11.11
CA LYS A 327 -13.20 30.07 12.06
C LYS A 327 -13.70 31.47 11.73
N GLN A 328 -12.78 32.38 11.43
CA GLN A 328 -13.07 33.78 11.12
C GLN A 328 -12.07 34.34 10.13
N ILE A 329 -12.58 35.09 9.16
CA ILE A 329 -11.80 35.91 8.23
C ILE A 329 -12.34 37.33 8.31
N ASP A 330 -11.50 38.27 8.69
CA ASP A 330 -11.77 39.71 8.70
C ASP A 330 -11.09 40.36 7.49
N TRP A 331 -11.83 41.20 6.79
CA TRP A 331 -11.39 41.81 5.54
C TRP A 331 -11.78 43.28 5.49
N ASN A 332 -10.78 44.15 5.46
CA ASN A 332 -10.95 45.57 5.30
C ASN A 332 -10.58 45.97 3.87
N VAL A 333 -11.51 46.63 3.18
CA VAL A 333 -11.30 47.13 1.81
C VAL A 333 -11.30 48.64 1.80
N GLN A 334 -10.24 49.21 1.21
CA GLN A 334 -10.03 50.64 1.10
C GLN A 334 -9.94 51.07 -0.35
N LEU A 335 -10.75 52.06 -0.70
CA LEU A 335 -10.72 52.80 -1.96
C LEU A 335 -10.36 54.27 -1.66
N PRO A 336 -9.99 55.06 -2.68
CA PRO A 336 -9.74 56.49 -2.49
C PRO A 336 -10.94 57.16 -1.83
N THR A 337 -10.68 58.04 -0.85
CA THR A 337 -11.70 58.67 0.01
C THR A 337 -12.76 59.49 -0.74
N ALA A 338 -12.53 59.78 -2.02
CA ALA A 338 -13.48 60.42 -2.93
C ALA A 338 -14.71 59.55 -3.27
N TYR A 339 -14.71 58.27 -2.91
CA TYR A 339 -15.80 57.34 -3.20
C TYR A 339 -16.60 56.95 -1.94
N GLU A 340 -17.91 56.79 -2.12
CA GLU A 340 -18.83 56.05 -1.26
C GLU A 340 -18.91 54.61 -1.77
N LEU A 341 -18.98 53.65 -0.83
CA LEU A 341 -18.91 52.22 -1.13
C LEU A 341 -20.18 51.52 -0.67
N SER A 342 -20.68 50.61 -1.49
CA SER A 342 -21.64 49.57 -1.13
C SER A 342 -21.13 48.22 -1.63
N PHE A 343 -21.69 47.12 -1.12
CA PHE A 343 -21.22 45.79 -1.50
C PHE A 343 -22.33 44.74 -1.53
N SER A 344 -22.01 43.65 -2.24
CA SER A 344 -22.72 42.37 -2.20
C SER A 344 -21.69 41.25 -2.29
N GLY A 345 -21.99 40.05 -1.80
CA GLY A 345 -21.01 38.95 -1.81
C GLY A 345 -21.35 37.86 -0.81
N ASN A 346 -20.39 36.96 -0.59
CA ASN A 346 -20.53 35.86 0.36
C ASN A 346 -19.88 36.15 1.72
N VAL A 347 -19.78 37.43 2.09
CA VAL A 347 -19.18 37.99 3.31
C VAL A 347 -20.17 38.96 3.97
N ASP A 348 -20.11 39.09 5.29
CA ASP A 348 -21.04 39.88 6.10
C ASP A 348 -20.41 41.22 6.53
N PRO A 349 -21.17 42.32 6.64
CA PRO A 349 -20.62 43.59 7.11
C PRO A 349 -20.37 43.57 8.61
N VAL A 350 -19.27 44.18 9.06
CA VAL A 350 -18.95 44.36 10.48
C VAL A 350 -19.28 45.80 10.89
N SER A 351 -20.28 45.95 11.76
CA SER A 351 -20.75 47.27 12.25
C SER A 351 -20.10 47.72 13.56
N GLU A 352 -19.02 47.06 14.00
CA GLU A 352 -18.30 47.48 15.21
C GLU A 352 -17.72 48.89 15.02
N LYS A 353 -17.63 49.66 16.11
CA LYS A 353 -17.06 51.02 16.11
C LYS A 353 -15.56 50.98 15.82
N THR A 354 -15.21 50.73 14.58
CA THR A 354 -13.84 50.75 14.07
C THR A 354 -13.51 52.17 13.61
N THR A 355 -12.37 52.69 14.04
CA THR A 355 -11.83 54.00 13.63
C THR A 355 -11.19 53.98 12.24
N ALA A 356 -11.04 52.80 11.64
CA ALA A 356 -10.44 52.63 10.31
C ALA A 356 -11.43 52.91 9.19
N THR A 357 -11.02 53.76 8.24
CA THR A 357 -11.77 54.04 7.01
C THR A 357 -11.77 52.82 6.10
N GLY A 358 -12.93 52.48 5.51
CA GLY A 358 -13.05 51.36 4.58
C GLY A 358 -14.36 50.62 4.74
N LEU A 359 -14.51 49.55 3.96
CA LEU A 359 -15.57 48.57 4.09
C LEU A 359 -15.02 47.38 4.90
N HIS A 360 -15.61 47.12 6.07
CA HIS A 360 -15.23 46.03 6.96
C HIS A 360 -16.17 44.84 6.76
N LEU A 361 -15.59 43.73 6.34
CA LEU A 361 -16.28 42.51 5.95
C LEU A 361 -15.76 41.35 6.81
N ARG A 362 -16.63 40.40 7.14
CA ARG A 362 -16.30 39.20 7.89
C ARG A 362 -16.88 37.97 7.22
N LYS A 363 -16.12 36.89 7.22
CA LYS A 363 -16.61 35.55 6.92
C LYS A 363 -16.35 34.65 8.11
N SER A 364 -17.41 34.14 8.70
CA SER A 364 -17.32 33.12 9.76
C SER A 364 -17.47 31.73 9.15
N LEU A 365 -16.75 30.75 9.72
CA LEU A 365 -16.85 29.33 9.40
C LEU A 365 -16.71 29.03 7.89
N CYS A 366 -15.54 29.33 7.34
CA CYS A 366 -15.21 29.14 5.93
C CYS A 366 -14.41 27.86 5.71
N ARG A 367 -14.75 27.05 4.70
CA ARG A 367 -13.94 25.92 4.21
C ARG A 367 -14.18 25.76 2.73
N ASP A 368 -13.11 25.57 1.95
CA ASP A 368 -13.16 25.33 0.50
C ASP A 368 -13.92 26.41 -0.29
N GLN A 369 -14.22 27.55 0.32
CA GLN A 369 -14.90 28.68 -0.28
C GLN A 369 -13.92 29.82 -0.45
N GLN A 370 -14.06 30.56 -1.55
CA GLN A 370 -13.33 31.79 -1.74
C GLN A 370 -14.17 32.95 -1.20
N PRO A 371 -13.69 33.72 -0.20
CA PRO A 371 -14.35 34.96 0.21
C PRO A 371 -14.30 35.97 -0.95
N GLN A 372 -15.45 36.50 -1.32
CA GLN A 372 -15.65 37.37 -2.48
C GLN A 372 -16.59 38.52 -2.12
N ALA A 373 -16.25 39.71 -2.60
CA ALA A 373 -17.10 40.90 -2.51
C ALA A 373 -17.13 41.62 -3.87
N ARG A 374 -18.33 41.86 -4.36
CA ARG A 374 -18.59 42.83 -5.42
C ARG A 374 -18.87 44.17 -4.78
N ILE A 375 -17.99 45.13 -5.03
CA ILE A 375 -18.07 46.47 -4.47
C ILE A 375 -18.56 47.41 -5.56
N THR A 376 -19.66 48.10 -5.27
CA THR A 376 -20.13 49.23 -6.07
C THR A 376 -19.61 50.50 -5.43
N TYR A 377 -19.01 51.38 -6.22
CA TYR A 377 -18.49 52.65 -5.74
C TYR A 377 -19.11 53.80 -6.51
N ARG A 378 -19.38 54.90 -5.81
CA ARG A 378 -19.86 56.16 -6.41
C ARG A 378 -19.08 57.32 -5.85
N LYS A 379 -18.74 58.31 -6.67
CA LYS A 379 -18.09 59.54 -6.22
C LYS A 379 -19.00 60.21 -5.18
N ARG A 380 -18.40 60.59 -4.04
CA ARG A 380 -19.10 61.33 -3.00
C ARG A 380 -19.63 62.63 -3.57
N SER A 381 -20.90 62.89 -3.31
CA SER A 381 -21.48 64.21 -3.57
C SER A 381 -20.86 65.18 -2.57
N SER A 382 -20.03 66.13 -3.05
CA SER A 382 -19.62 67.26 -2.22
C SER A 382 -20.86 68.08 -1.91
N ASN A 383 -21.30 68.08 -0.66
CA ASN A 383 -22.23 69.09 -0.14
C ASN A 383 -21.50 70.41 0.06
#